data_AF-A0A1P9WWR5-F1
#
_entry.id   AF-A0A1P9WWR5-F1
#
_cell.length_a   1.000
_cell.length_b   1.000
_cell.length_c   1.000
_cell.angle_alpha   90.00
_cell.angle_beta   90.00
_cell.angle_gamma   90.00
#
_symmetry.space_group_name_H-M   'P 1'
#
loop_
_entity.id
_entity.type
_entity.pdbx_description
1 polymer ?
#
loop_
_entity_poly.entity_id
_entity_poly.type
_entity_poly.pdbx_seq_one_letter_code
_entity_poly.pdbx_strand_id
1 'polypeptide(L)'
;MSCTVNTIPTSYQELYRTDKGSVYQCDATSRIVLEFWDSFTPMSPRDFVQFRRMVRTIDVRQMALSTDAAHDVEILALPKADRCYVLTLCEVIHLRELLNGATAMLELNSMLRECGCSVIAA
;
A
#
# COMPACT_ATOMS: atom_id res chain seq x y z
N MET A 1 -4.99 12.29 19.42
CA MET A 1 -5.88 11.11 19.40
C MET A 1 -5.08 9.95 18.83
N SER A 2 -4.60 9.09 19.71
CA SER A 2 -3.79 7.91 19.41
C SER A 2 -4.70 6.75 19.00
N CYS A 3 -4.60 6.30 17.76
CA CYS A 3 -5.31 5.10 17.30
C CYS A 3 -4.46 3.88 17.65
N THR A 4 -4.83 3.19 18.72
CA THR A 4 -4.32 1.86 19.08
C THR A 4 -5.05 0.78 18.29
N VAL A 5 -4.26 -0.17 17.79
CA VAL A 5 -4.66 -1.44 17.18
C VAL A 5 -5.60 -2.19 18.12
N ASN A 6 -6.85 -2.49 17.72
CA ASN A 6 -7.58 -3.72 18.11
C ASN A 6 -9.03 -3.88 17.63
N THR A 7 -9.60 -2.98 16.85
CA THR A 7 -10.88 -3.26 16.16
C THR A 7 -10.89 -2.46 14.88
N ILE A 8 -10.94 -3.11 13.72
CA ILE A 8 -11.19 -2.45 12.44
C ILE A 8 -12.60 -1.82 12.55
N PRO A 9 -12.74 -0.49 12.65
CA PRO A 9 -14.05 0.14 12.69
C PRO A 9 -14.81 -0.20 11.41
N THR A 10 -16.14 -0.29 11.47
CA THR A 10 -17.06 -0.52 10.33
C THR A 10 -16.86 0.43 9.14
N SER A 11 -16.07 1.49 9.31
CA SER A 11 -15.70 2.45 8.27
C SER A 11 -14.51 2.04 7.41
N TYR A 12 -13.79 0.95 7.73
CA TYR A 12 -12.64 0.48 6.97
C TYR A 12 -13.02 -0.72 6.11
N GLN A 13 -13.02 -0.51 4.81
CA GLN A 13 -13.20 -1.55 3.80
C GLN A 13 -11.83 -2.09 3.40
N GLU A 14 -11.62 -3.39 3.51
CA GLU A 14 -10.45 -4.03 2.94
C GLU A 14 -10.51 -3.97 1.41
N LEU A 15 -9.46 -3.43 0.79
CA LEU A 15 -9.33 -3.37 -0.66
C LEU A 15 -8.65 -4.62 -1.19
N TYR A 16 -7.53 -5.01 -0.57
CA TYR A 16 -6.72 -6.13 -1.03
C TYR A 16 -5.81 -6.61 0.09
N ARG A 17 -5.57 -7.92 0.17
CA ARG A 17 -4.68 -8.56 1.14
C ARG A 17 -3.79 -9.59 0.47
N THR A 18 -2.57 -9.70 0.96
CA THR A 18 -1.63 -10.80 0.72
C THR A 18 -1.13 -11.34 2.06
N ASP A 19 -0.30 -12.38 2.04
CA ASP A 19 0.35 -12.91 3.25
C ASP A 19 1.30 -11.90 3.94
N LYS A 20 1.64 -10.79 3.27
CA LYS A 20 2.63 -9.80 3.74
C LYS A 20 2.01 -8.45 4.11
N GLY A 21 0.72 -8.26 3.90
CA GLY A 21 0.06 -7.01 4.24
C GLY A 21 -1.34 -6.87 3.68
N SER A 22 -1.98 -5.77 4.04
CA SER A 22 -3.35 -5.44 3.66
C SER A 22 -3.45 -3.97 3.30
N VAL A 23 -4.36 -3.62 2.40
CA VAL A 23 -4.70 -2.21 2.12
C VAL A 23 -6.17 -2.01 2.43
N TYR A 24 -6.47 -0.94 3.15
CA TYR A 24 -7.81 -0.57 3.55
C TYR A 24 -8.17 0.80 3.01
N GLN A 25 -9.45 0.99 2.70
CA GLN A 25 -10.07 2.28 2.41
C GLN A 25 -10.98 2.68 3.57
N CYS A 26 -10.85 3.91 4.05
CA CYS A 26 -11.78 4.50 4.99
C CYS A 26 -12.48 5.69 4.33
N ASP A 27 -13.74 5.49 3.94
CA ASP A 27 -14.53 6.52 3.25
C ASP A 27 -14.83 7.71 4.17
N ALA A 28 -15.11 7.44 5.44
CA ALA A 28 -15.42 8.47 6.44
C ALA A 28 -14.29 9.51 6.61
N THR A 29 -13.04 9.08 6.45
CA THR A 29 -11.85 9.96 6.58
C THR A 29 -11.16 10.24 5.26
N SER A 30 -11.67 9.67 4.15
CA SER A 30 -11.03 9.70 2.83
C SER A 30 -9.55 9.29 2.89
N ARG A 31 -9.25 8.19 3.61
CA ARG A 31 -7.89 7.68 3.80
C ARG A 31 -7.73 6.29 3.21
N ILE A 32 -6.53 6.03 2.70
CA ILE A 32 -6.05 4.68 2.40
C ILE A 32 -5.05 4.32 3.48
N VAL A 33 -5.20 3.15 4.09
CA VAL A 33 -4.26 2.64 5.08
C VAL A 33 -3.54 1.46 4.49
N LEU A 34 -2.21 1.58 4.39
CA LEU A 34 -1.33 0.49 4.03
C LEU A 34 -0.83 -0.18 5.30
N GLU A 35 -1.16 -1.45 5.49
CA GLU A 35 -0.54 -2.33 6.46
C GLU A 35 0.52 -3.17 5.73
N PHE A 36 1.78 -3.05 6.15
CA PHE A 36 2.89 -3.80 5.55
C PHE A 36 3.97 -4.05 6.61
N TRP A 37 4.30 -5.33 6.85
CA TRP A 37 5.26 -5.78 7.88
C TRP A 37 5.11 -5.04 9.21
N ASP A 38 3.92 -5.16 9.83
CA ASP A 38 3.55 -4.57 11.13
C ASP A 38 3.56 -3.03 11.19
N SER A 39 3.75 -2.34 10.06
CA SER A 39 3.59 -0.90 9.96
C SER A 39 2.24 -0.53 9.36
N PHE A 40 1.52 0.35 10.03
CA PHE A 40 0.31 0.98 9.53
C PHE A 40 0.60 2.40 9.06
N THR A 41 0.42 2.64 7.77
CA THR A 41 0.71 3.92 7.13
C THR A 41 -0.57 4.51 6.53
N PRO A 42 -1.27 5.40 7.25
CA PRO A 42 -2.41 6.12 6.71
C PRO A 42 -1.93 7.21 5.75
N MET A 43 -2.53 7.26 4.56
CA MET A 43 -2.18 8.22 3.51
C MET A 43 -3.44 8.71 2.79
N SER A 44 -3.33 9.88 2.16
CA SER A 44 -4.39 10.33 1.25
C SER A 44 -4.37 9.51 -0.05
N PRO A 45 -5.48 9.43 -0.82
CA PRO A 45 -5.47 8.77 -2.11
C PRO A 45 -4.40 9.30 -3.07
N ARG A 46 -4.13 10.60 -3.03
CA ARG A 46 -3.06 11.24 -3.82
C ARG A 46 -1.68 10.73 -3.39
N ASP A 47 -1.43 10.70 -2.09
CA ASP A 47 -0.15 10.24 -1.54
C ASP A 47 0.05 8.73 -1.80
N PHE A 48 -1.03 7.93 -1.81
CA PHE A 48 -1.00 6.52 -2.21
C PHE A 48 -0.57 6.33 -3.67
N VAL A 49 -1.15 7.09 -4.61
CA VAL A 49 -0.76 7.05 -6.02
C VAL A 49 0.71 7.47 -6.19
N GLN A 50 1.15 8.50 -5.47
CA GLN A 50 2.55 8.92 -5.49
C GLN A 50 3.49 7.85 -4.94
N PHE A 51 3.15 7.26 -3.79
CA PHE A 51 3.93 6.19 -3.17
C PHE A 51 4.04 4.96 -4.08
N ARG A 52 2.94 4.53 -4.71
CA ARG A 52 2.96 3.44 -5.71
C ARG A 52 3.89 3.75 -6.89
N ARG A 53 3.90 4.99 -7.38
CA ARG A 53 4.82 5.39 -8.45
C ARG A 53 6.28 5.27 -8.02
N MET A 54 6.61 5.69 -6.80
CA MET A 54 7.96 5.56 -6.23
C MET A 54 8.38 4.08 -6.10
N VAL A 55 7.51 3.22 -5.59
CA VAL A 55 7.81 1.77 -5.47
C VAL A 55 8.02 1.14 -6.85
N ARG A 56 7.28 1.59 -7.87
CA ARG A 56 7.40 1.09 -9.25
C ARG A 56 8.71 1.52 -9.92
N THR A 57 9.34 2.62 -9.52
CA THR A 57 10.59 3.10 -10.13
C THR A 57 11.84 2.37 -9.63
N ILE A 58 11.73 1.60 -8.55
CA ILE A 58 12.86 0.82 -8.00
C ILE A 58 13.40 -0.17 -9.06
N ASP A 59 14.71 -0.20 -9.27
CA ASP A 59 15.33 -1.15 -10.20
C ASP A 59 15.57 -2.51 -9.51
N VAL A 60 14.51 -3.32 -9.47
CA VAL A 60 14.56 -4.69 -8.93
C VAL A 60 15.52 -5.60 -9.68
N ARG A 61 15.85 -5.30 -10.95
CA ARG A 61 16.81 -6.08 -11.73
C ARG A 61 18.24 -5.79 -11.26
N GLN A 62 18.54 -4.52 -11.00
CA GLN A 62 19.82 -4.12 -10.42
C GLN A 62 20.00 -4.71 -9.02
N MET A 63 18.96 -4.65 -8.17
CA MET A 63 18.99 -5.31 -6.85
C MET A 63 19.24 -6.82 -6.96
N ALA A 64 18.68 -7.50 -7.96
CA ALA A 64 18.82 -8.96 -8.12
C ALA A 64 20.17 -9.41 -8.70
N LEU A 65 20.82 -8.57 -9.51
CA LEU A 65 22.02 -8.95 -10.27
C LEU A 65 23.32 -8.35 -9.71
N SER A 66 23.21 -7.36 -8.84
CA SER A 66 24.39 -6.73 -8.23
C SER A 66 24.97 -7.58 -7.12
N THR A 67 26.30 -7.55 -6.98
CA THR A 67 27.02 -8.11 -5.83
C THR A 67 27.46 -7.03 -4.84
N ASP A 68 27.14 -5.76 -5.12
CA ASP A 68 27.47 -4.63 -4.26
C ASP A 68 26.38 -4.44 -3.21
N ALA A 69 26.79 -4.42 -1.93
CA ALA A 69 25.93 -4.25 -0.77
C ALA A 69 25.06 -2.98 -0.82
N ALA A 70 25.45 -1.97 -1.60
CA ALA A 70 24.63 -0.79 -1.85
C ALA A 70 23.27 -1.09 -2.50
N HIS A 71 23.08 -2.29 -3.06
CA HIS A 71 21.85 -2.71 -3.76
C HIS A 71 21.05 -3.79 -3.03
N ASP A 72 21.47 -4.17 -1.83
CA ASP A 72 20.78 -5.19 -1.02
C ASP A 72 19.44 -4.66 -0.48
N VAL A 73 19.35 -3.34 -0.26
CA VAL A 73 18.17 -2.67 0.29
C VAL A 73 17.84 -1.38 -0.45
N GLU A 74 16.55 -1.05 -0.49
CA GLU A 74 16.04 0.21 -1.00
C GLU A 74 15.40 1.01 0.15
N ILE A 75 15.72 2.30 0.24
CA ILE A 75 15.16 3.19 1.25
C ILE A 75 14.05 4.03 0.62
N LEU A 76 12.80 3.83 1.08
CA LEU A 76 11.64 4.58 0.61
C LEU A 76 11.13 5.51 1.69
N ALA A 77 11.31 6.81 1.48
CA ALA A 77 10.67 7.83 2.29
C ALA A 77 9.17 7.91 1.99
N LEU A 78 8.35 7.88 3.03
CA LEU A 78 6.90 8.02 2.90
C LEU A 78 6.52 9.49 2.67
N PRO A 79 5.58 9.80 1.75
CA PRO A 79 5.11 11.17 1.57
C PRO A 79 4.55 11.74 2.88
N LYS A 80 5.16 12.84 3.38
CA LYS A 80 4.72 13.57 4.58
C LYS A 80 4.73 12.74 5.88
N ALA A 81 5.60 11.74 5.99
CA ALA A 81 5.81 11.01 7.23
C ALA A 81 7.28 11.06 7.65
N ASP A 82 7.52 11.07 8.95
CA ASP A 82 8.88 11.01 9.55
C ASP A 82 9.48 9.59 9.52
N ARG A 83 8.88 8.68 8.74
CA ARG A 83 9.27 7.27 8.65
C ARG A 83 9.64 6.92 7.22
N CYS A 84 10.59 6.00 7.09
CA CYS A 84 10.95 5.38 5.83
C CYS A 84 10.86 3.86 5.96
N TYR A 85 10.68 3.19 4.84
CA TYR A 85 10.92 1.76 4.73
C TYR A 85 12.35 1.51 4.31
N VAL A 86 12.96 0.47 4.86
CA VAL A 86 14.21 -0.12 4.37
C VAL A 86 13.84 -1.51 3.90
N LEU A 87 13.87 -1.73 2.59
CA LEU A 87 13.28 -2.92 1.96
C LEU A 87 14.32 -3.71 1.21
N THR A 88 14.41 -4.99 1.50
CA THR A 88 15.09 -5.98 0.66
C THR A 88 14.35 -6.17 -0.67
N LEU A 89 15.01 -6.81 -1.64
CA LEU A 89 14.40 -7.14 -2.93
C LEU A 89 13.05 -7.86 -2.79
N CYS A 90 12.97 -8.88 -1.93
CA CYS A 90 11.73 -9.64 -1.74
C CYS A 90 10.61 -8.76 -1.17
N GLU A 91 10.92 -7.88 -0.23
CA GLU A 91 9.94 -6.96 0.35
C GLU A 91 9.48 -5.92 -0.67
N VAL A 92 10.36 -5.44 -1.56
CA VAL A 92 9.95 -4.57 -2.68
C VAL A 92 8.97 -5.30 -3.60
N ILE A 93 9.20 -6.57 -3.91
CA ILE A 93 8.29 -7.37 -4.75
C ILE A 93 6.92 -7.55 -4.07
N HIS A 94 6.89 -7.92 -2.78
CA HIS A 94 5.64 -8.05 -2.03
C HIS A 94 4.88 -6.73 -1.91
N LEU A 95 5.61 -5.62 -1.71
CA LEU A 95 5.00 -4.30 -1.67
C LEU A 95 4.38 -3.92 -3.03
N ARG A 96 5.06 -4.24 -4.14
CA ARG A 96 4.52 -4.02 -5.50
C ARG A 96 3.24 -4.78 -5.74
N GLU A 97 3.22 -6.06 -5.39
CA GLU A 97 2.04 -6.91 -5.50
C GLU A 97 0.86 -6.31 -4.73
N LEU A 98 1.07 -5.97 -3.46
CA LEU A 98 0.06 -5.40 -2.58
C LEU A 98 -0.51 -4.07 -3.13
N LEU A 99 0.36 -3.15 -3.56
CA LEU A 99 -0.05 -1.86 -4.10
C LEU A 99 -0.77 -1.97 -5.46
N ASN A 100 -0.37 -2.94 -6.29
CA ASN A 100 -1.01 -3.19 -7.58
C ASN A 100 -2.40 -3.80 -7.39
N GLY A 101 -2.55 -4.80 -6.52
CA GLY A 101 -3.86 -5.40 -6.24
C GLY A 101 -4.84 -4.40 -5.61
N ALA A 102 -4.38 -3.60 -4.65
CA ALA A 102 -5.19 -2.53 -4.07
C ALA A 102 -5.61 -1.47 -5.10
N THR A 103 -4.71 -1.11 -6.02
CA THR A 103 -5.05 -0.20 -7.14
C THR A 103 -6.14 -0.80 -8.03
N ALA A 104 -6.00 -2.06 -8.43
CA ALA A 104 -6.98 -2.71 -9.30
C ALA A 104 -8.37 -2.73 -8.64
N MET A 105 -8.43 -2.96 -7.32
CA MET A 105 -9.67 -2.93 -6.55
C MET A 105 -10.26 -1.53 -6.45
N LEU A 106 -9.45 -0.48 -6.31
CA LEU A 106 -9.91 0.90 -6.36
C LEU A 106 -10.51 1.28 -7.73
N GLU A 107 -9.84 0.87 -8.81
CA GLU A 107 -10.30 1.10 -10.19
C GLU A 107 -11.62 0.37 -10.45
N LEU A 108 -11.71 -0.91 -10.07
CA LEU A 108 -12.93 -1.72 -10.17
C LEU A 108 -14.08 -1.11 -9.36
N ASN A 109 -13.82 -0.67 -8.13
CA ASN A 109 -14.81 0.03 -7.31
C ASN A 109 -15.28 1.35 -7.96
N SER A 110 -14.40 2.07 -8.66
CA SER A 110 -14.79 3.28 -9.42
C SER A 110 -15.73 2.93 -10.57
N MET A 111 -15.36 1.95 -11.39
CA MET A 111 -16.17 1.50 -12.53
C MET A 111 -17.56 1.03 -12.09
N LEU A 112 -17.64 0.28 -10.99
CA LEU A 112 -18.93 -0.18 -10.47
C LEU A 112 -19.81 0.97 -10.00
N ARG A 113 -19.24 1.95 -9.27
CA ARG A 113 -19.98 3.15 -8.84
C ARG A 113 -20.50 3.96 -10.02
N GLU A 114 -19.72 4.08 -11.09
CA GLU A 114 -20.14 4.74 -12.34
C GLU A 114 -21.34 4.02 -12.99
N CYS A 115 -21.42 2.70 -12.84
CA CYS A 115 -22.55 1.89 -13.28
C CYS A 115 -23.72 1.81 -12.27
N GLY A 116 -23.64 2.45 -11.10
CA GLY A 116 -24.64 2.33 -10.04
C GLY A 116 -24.61 0.99 -9.27
N CYS A 117 -23.57 0.19 -9.46
CA CYS A 117 -23.33 -1.06 -8.74
C CYS A 117 -22.39 -0.82 -7.54
N SER A 118 -22.47 -1.68 -6.52
CA SER A 118 -21.51 -1.67 -5.40
C SER A 118 -20.98 -3.07 -5.11
N VAL A 119 -19.71 -3.17 -4.76
CA VAL A 119 -19.15 -4.41 -4.22
C VAL A 119 -19.62 -4.53 -2.78
N ILE A 120 -20.50 -5.49 -2.51
CA ILE A 120 -20.77 -5.93 -1.15
C ILE A 120 -19.54 -6.77 -0.77
N ALA A 121 -18.57 -6.16 -0.08
CA ALA A 121 -17.52 -6.92 0.57
C ALA A 121 -18.18 -7.73 1.69
N ALA A 122 -18.16 -9.05 1.57
CA ALA A 122 -18.67 -10.01 2.55
C ALA A 122 -17.74 -10.10 3.76
#